data_AF-A0A8D1CT77-F1
#
_entry.id   AF-A0A8D1CT77-F1
#
_cell.length_a   1.000
_cell.length_b   1.000
_cell.length_c   1.000
_cell.angle_alpha   90.00
_cell.angle_beta   90.00
_cell.angle_gamma   90.00
#
_symmetry.space_group_name_H-M   'P 1'
#
loop_
_entity.id
_entity.type
_entity.pdbx_description
1 polymer ?
#
loop_
_entity_poly.entity_id
_entity_poly.type
_entity_poly.pdbx_seq_one_letter_code
_entity_poly.pdbx_strand_id
1 'polypeptide(L)'
;MGILDLGSGDEKVRKSDVKKFLTPGYSTSGHVELYTISVERGMSWEEATKIWAELTGPDDGFYLSLQIRNNKKTAILVKEVNPKKKLFLVYRPNTGKQLKLEIYADLKKKYKKVVSDDALVHWLDQYNSSADTCTHAYWRGNCKKASLGLVCEIGLRCRTYYVLCGSVLSVWTKVEGVLASVSGTNVKMQIVRLRTEDGQRIVGLIIPANCVSPLVNLLSTSDQSQQLAVQQKQLWQQRHPQSIANLSNA
;
A
#
# COMPACT_ATOMS: atom_id res chain seq x y z
N MET A 1 -3.01 -19.20 -1.14
CA MET A 1 -2.95 -17.76 -1.50
C MET A 1 -3.41 -16.97 -0.30
N GLY A 2 -2.65 -15.96 0.13
CA GLY A 2 -2.91 -15.24 1.38
C GLY A 2 -3.64 -13.93 1.15
N ILE A 3 -4.41 -13.52 2.16
CA ILE A 3 -4.92 -12.15 2.28
C ILE A 3 -3.73 -11.22 2.55
N LEU A 4 -3.67 -10.08 1.85
CA LEU A 4 -2.71 -9.02 2.17
C LEU A 4 -3.32 -8.12 3.23
N ASP A 5 -2.62 -7.94 4.35
CA ASP A 5 -2.99 -6.96 5.38
C ASP A 5 -2.11 -5.71 5.25
N LEU A 6 -2.73 -4.53 5.13
CA LEU A 6 -2.06 -3.22 5.09
C LEU A 6 -2.47 -2.38 6.31
N GLY A 7 -1.52 -1.75 6.99
CA GLY A 7 -1.83 -0.93 8.19
C GLY A 7 -2.12 -1.75 9.45
N SER A 8 -1.70 -3.02 9.47
CA SER A 8 -1.69 -3.87 10.68
C SER A 8 -0.41 -3.70 11.51
N GLY A 9 0.61 -3.03 10.96
CA GLY A 9 1.86 -2.68 11.65
C GLY A 9 2.09 -1.17 11.71
N ASP A 10 3.35 -0.76 11.67
CA ASP A 10 3.76 0.67 11.71
C ASP A 10 3.58 1.39 10.35
N GLU A 11 2.78 0.83 9.44
CA GLU A 11 2.55 1.39 8.11
C GLU A 11 1.47 2.47 8.15
N LYS A 12 1.74 3.60 7.50
CA LYS A 12 0.78 4.69 7.33
C LYS A 12 -0.01 4.47 6.06
N VAL A 13 -1.32 4.25 6.19
CA VAL A 13 -2.20 3.94 5.06
C VAL A 13 -3.17 5.09 4.84
N ARG A 14 -3.05 5.76 3.68
CA ARG A 14 -3.86 6.92 3.30
C ARG A 14 -4.68 6.65 2.05
N LYS A 15 -5.93 7.12 2.06
CA LYS A 15 -6.75 7.22 0.84
C LYS A 15 -6.34 8.49 0.11
N SER A 16 -5.92 8.37 -1.13
CA SER A 16 -5.55 9.51 -1.98
C SER A 16 -6.65 9.90 -2.97
N ASP A 17 -7.43 8.93 -3.43
CA ASP A 17 -8.54 9.14 -4.37
C ASP A 17 -9.59 8.02 -4.21
N VAL A 18 -10.82 8.30 -4.62
CA VAL A 18 -11.92 7.33 -4.67
C VAL A 18 -12.81 7.58 -5.89
N LYS A 19 -13.11 6.51 -6.63
CA LYS A 19 -14.10 6.53 -7.73
C LYS A 19 -15.24 5.61 -7.40
N LYS A 20 -16.47 6.10 -7.42
CA LYS A 20 -17.68 5.37 -7.06
C LYS A 20 -18.52 5.08 -8.31
N PHE A 21 -19.02 3.85 -8.42
CA PHE A 21 -19.82 3.40 -9.56
C PHE A 21 -21.05 2.62 -9.07
N LEU A 22 -22.23 2.93 -9.59
CA LEU A 22 -23.44 2.15 -9.34
C LEU A 22 -23.36 0.79 -10.02
N THR A 23 -23.92 -0.23 -9.37
CA THR A 23 -23.91 -1.60 -9.88
C THR A 23 -25.27 -2.01 -10.45
N PRO A 24 -25.30 -2.87 -11.49
CA PRO A 24 -26.55 -3.35 -12.07
C PRO A 24 -27.42 -4.10 -11.06
N GLY A 25 -28.74 -3.84 -11.08
CA GLY A 25 -29.73 -4.60 -10.33
C GLY A 25 -30.09 -4.05 -8.93
N TYR A 26 -29.44 -2.97 -8.47
CA TYR A 26 -29.79 -2.30 -7.22
C TYR A 26 -30.23 -0.87 -7.49
N SER A 27 -31.42 -0.49 -6.99
CA SER A 27 -32.06 0.78 -7.35
C SER A 27 -31.37 2.02 -6.79
N THR A 28 -30.46 1.91 -5.82
CA THR A 28 -29.66 3.01 -5.25
C THR A 28 -28.55 2.56 -4.26
N SER A 29 -28.60 1.33 -3.74
CA SER A 29 -27.72 0.90 -2.63
C SER A 29 -26.45 0.16 -3.08
N GLY A 30 -26.50 -0.57 -4.20
CA GLY A 30 -25.38 -1.33 -4.74
C GLY A 30 -24.38 -0.42 -5.44
N HIS A 31 -23.16 -0.37 -4.93
CA HIS A 31 -22.07 0.38 -5.54
C HIS A 31 -20.74 -0.33 -5.34
N VAL A 32 -19.80 -0.04 -6.23
CA VAL A 32 -18.40 -0.37 -6.06
C VAL A 32 -17.58 0.90 -5.99
N GLU A 33 -16.51 0.84 -5.21
CA GLU A 33 -15.59 1.95 -5.01
C GLU A 33 -14.19 1.48 -5.37
N LEU A 34 -13.50 2.23 -6.22
CA LEU A 34 -12.10 2.04 -6.53
C LEU A 34 -11.30 3.09 -5.78
N TYR A 35 -10.60 2.66 -4.72
CA TYR A 35 -9.71 3.50 -3.95
C TYR A 35 -8.29 3.48 -4.50
N THR A 36 -7.66 4.65 -4.53
CA THR A 36 -6.21 4.77 -4.66
C THR A 36 -5.62 4.93 -3.26
N ILE A 37 -4.95 3.88 -2.79
CA ILE A 37 -4.38 3.79 -1.44
C ILE A 37 -2.87 4.00 -1.51
N SER A 38 -2.38 4.98 -0.77
CA SER A 38 -0.94 5.16 -0.53
C SER A 38 -0.57 4.47 0.78
N VAL A 39 0.36 3.52 0.73
CA VAL A 39 0.97 2.88 1.89
C VAL A 39 2.39 3.39 2.01
N GLU A 40 2.66 4.05 3.13
CA GLU A 40 3.97 4.55 3.47
C GLU A 40 4.51 3.74 4.64
N ARG A 41 5.60 3.02 4.38
CA ARG A 41 6.39 2.35 5.42
C ARG A 41 7.62 3.20 5.72
N GLY A 42 8.64 2.60 6.31
CA GLY A 42 9.85 3.34 6.64
C GLY A 42 9.80 3.97 8.01
N MET A 43 10.82 4.77 8.31
CA MET A 43 10.92 5.47 9.59
C MET A 43 11.67 6.77 9.37
N SER A 44 11.01 7.89 9.69
CA SER A 44 11.62 9.21 9.57
C SER A 44 12.76 9.36 10.57
N TRP A 45 13.58 10.40 10.39
CA TRP A 45 14.64 10.67 11.35
C TRP A 45 14.07 11.04 12.73
N GLU A 46 12.97 11.78 12.76
CA GLU A 46 12.26 12.19 13.97
C GLU A 46 11.67 10.98 14.73
N GLU A 47 11.12 10.01 14.00
CA GLU A 47 10.65 8.75 14.58
C GLU A 47 11.81 7.91 15.12
N ALA A 48 12.91 7.82 14.37
CA ALA A 48 14.10 7.08 14.78
C ALA A 48 14.76 7.69 16.02
N THR A 49 14.85 9.03 16.10
CA THR A 49 15.44 9.74 17.24
C THR A 49 14.60 9.63 18.50
N LYS A 50 13.27 9.60 18.39
CA LYS A 50 12.39 9.30 19.53
C LYS A 50 12.67 7.91 20.10
N ILE A 51 12.77 6.89 19.24
CA ILE A 51 13.13 5.53 19.68
C ILE A 51 14.52 5.52 20.29
N TRP A 52 15.49 6.19 19.65
CA TRP A 52 16.87 6.28 20.10
C TRP A 52 17.00 6.89 21.51
N ALA A 53 16.22 7.93 21.81
CA ALA A 53 16.22 8.59 23.12
C ALA A 53 15.78 7.68 24.27
N GLU A 54 15.03 6.61 23.97
CA GLU A 54 14.58 5.62 24.94
C GLU A 54 15.54 4.42 25.07
N LEU A 55 16.60 4.36 24.28
CA LEU A 55 17.53 3.23 24.28
C LEU A 55 18.53 3.33 25.43
N THR A 56 18.73 2.21 26.12
CA THR A 56 19.61 2.11 27.29
C THR A 56 20.67 1.02 27.15
N GLY A 57 20.56 0.15 26.15
CA GLY A 57 21.50 -0.94 25.92
C GLY A 57 22.87 -0.42 25.47
N PRO A 58 23.98 -1.04 25.90
CA PRO A 58 25.33 -0.60 25.53
C PRO A 58 25.59 -0.72 24.02
N ASP A 59 24.91 -1.67 23.37
CA ASP A 59 25.01 -1.95 21.94
C ASP A 59 23.89 -1.28 21.13
N ASP A 60 22.99 -0.55 21.78
CA ASP A 60 21.91 0.16 21.10
C ASP A 60 22.43 1.40 20.38
N GLY A 61 21.73 1.81 19.32
CA GLY A 61 21.98 3.08 18.65
C GLY A 61 22.10 2.99 17.14
N PHE A 62 22.67 4.02 16.54
CA PHE A 62 22.83 4.11 15.10
C PHE A 62 24.07 3.38 14.60
N TYR A 63 23.94 2.78 13.42
CA TYR A 63 24.96 2.00 12.77
C TYR A 63 25.05 2.34 11.29
N LEU A 64 26.28 2.40 10.77
CA LEU A 64 26.56 2.57 9.35
C LEU A 64 27.20 1.30 8.78
N SER A 65 26.84 0.95 7.54
CA SER A 65 27.45 -0.20 6.87
C SER A 65 28.94 0.02 6.65
N LEU A 66 29.70 -1.06 6.85
CA LEU A 66 31.12 -1.12 6.48
C LEU A 66 31.29 -1.07 4.97
N GLN A 67 30.38 -1.72 4.24
CA GLN A 67 30.36 -1.69 2.78
C GLN A 67 29.82 -0.35 2.29
N ILE A 68 30.57 0.27 1.37
CA ILE A 68 30.17 1.46 0.63
C ILE A 68 29.70 1.02 -0.77
N ARG A 69 28.55 1.55 -1.23
CA ARG A 69 28.01 1.28 -2.56
C ARG A 69 27.54 2.58 -3.19
N ASN A 70 27.99 2.88 -4.40
CA ASN A 70 27.68 4.13 -5.09
C ASN A 70 27.96 5.35 -4.18
N ASN A 71 29.13 5.35 -3.51
CA ASN A 71 29.56 6.35 -2.53
C ASN A 71 28.60 6.57 -1.34
N LYS A 72 27.66 5.64 -1.10
CA LYS A 72 26.67 5.71 -0.02
C LYS A 72 26.89 4.56 0.97
N LYS A 73 26.56 4.82 2.24
CA LYS A 73 26.48 3.82 3.32
C LYS A 73 25.03 3.58 3.71
N THR A 74 24.72 2.37 4.16
CA THR A 74 23.43 2.03 4.75
C THR A 74 23.41 2.49 6.21
N ALA A 75 22.31 3.13 6.62
CA ALA A 75 22.10 3.60 7.97
C ALA A 75 20.96 2.80 8.59
N ILE A 76 21.16 2.33 9.82
CA ILE A 76 20.17 1.58 10.59
C ILE A 76 20.21 2.01 12.05
N LEU A 77 19.07 1.85 12.73
CA LEU A 77 18.95 2.00 14.17
C LEU A 77 18.70 0.61 14.76
N VAL A 78 19.41 0.30 15.83
CA VAL A 78 19.48 -1.04 16.40
C VAL A 78 19.08 -0.96 17.87
N LYS A 79 18.18 -1.86 18.30
CA LYS A 79 17.69 -1.98 19.68
C LYS A 79 17.79 -3.43 20.17
N GLU A 80 18.44 -3.65 21.30
CA GLU A 80 18.49 -4.96 21.97
C GLU A 80 17.09 -5.32 22.48
N VAL A 81 16.62 -6.53 22.14
CA VAL A 81 15.32 -7.04 22.60
C VAL A 81 15.42 -8.34 23.37
N ASN A 82 16.56 -9.03 23.29
CA ASN A 82 16.83 -10.22 24.07
C ASN A 82 18.30 -10.26 24.52
N PRO A 83 18.61 -9.79 25.75
CA PRO A 83 19.98 -9.76 26.26
C PRO A 83 20.62 -11.15 26.37
N LYS A 84 19.82 -12.18 26.73
CA LYS A 84 20.33 -13.56 26.91
C LYS A 84 20.86 -14.15 25.61
N LYS A 85 20.20 -13.86 24.48
CA LYS A 85 20.56 -14.39 23.15
C LYS A 85 21.27 -13.37 22.27
N LYS A 86 21.53 -12.16 22.78
CA LYS A 86 22.07 -11.03 22.01
C LYS A 86 21.34 -10.82 20.67
N LEU A 87 20.00 -10.77 20.75
CA LEU A 87 19.14 -10.51 19.59
C LEU A 87 18.67 -9.06 19.58
N PHE A 88 18.69 -8.50 18.38
CA PHE A 88 18.46 -7.10 18.13
C PHE A 88 17.38 -6.90 17.07
N LEU A 89 16.56 -5.89 17.31
CA LEU A 89 15.61 -5.36 16.36
C LEU A 89 16.29 -4.27 15.52
N VAL A 90 16.01 -4.27 14.22
CA VAL A 90 16.59 -3.31 13.28
C VAL A 90 15.49 -2.41 12.73
N TYR A 91 15.74 -1.10 12.71
CA TYR A 91 14.91 -0.10 12.06
C TYR A 91 15.65 0.49 10.87
N ARG A 92 14.93 0.71 9.77
CA ARG A 92 15.48 1.22 8.50
C ARG A 92 14.68 2.41 8.00
N PRO A 93 15.32 3.39 7.35
CA PRO A 93 14.63 4.54 6.78
C PRO A 93 13.55 4.14 5.77
N ASN A 94 13.80 3.12 4.92
CA ASN A 94 12.91 2.76 3.81
C ASN A 94 11.86 1.68 4.14
N THR A 95 12.07 0.86 5.17
CA THR A 95 11.14 -0.23 5.53
C THR A 95 10.62 -0.16 6.95
N GLY A 96 11.16 0.72 7.79
CA GLY A 96 10.77 0.86 9.19
C GLY A 96 11.29 -0.29 10.01
N LYS A 97 10.47 -0.77 10.95
CA LYS A 97 10.78 -1.88 11.84
C LYS A 97 10.90 -3.21 11.09
N GLN A 98 12.05 -3.85 11.19
CA GLN A 98 12.30 -5.19 10.64
C GLN A 98 11.88 -6.26 11.66
N LEU A 99 10.83 -7.03 11.36
CA LEU A 99 10.34 -8.08 12.28
C LEU A 99 11.37 -9.19 12.55
N LYS A 100 12.23 -9.48 11.56
CA LYS A 100 13.32 -10.44 11.73
C LYS A 100 14.38 -9.84 12.65
N LEU A 101 14.58 -10.49 13.79
CA LEU A 101 15.66 -10.18 14.71
C LEU A 101 17.01 -10.60 14.12
N GLU A 102 18.03 -9.78 14.35
CA GLU A 102 19.41 -10.03 13.95
C GLU A 102 20.26 -10.38 15.17
N ILE A 103 21.25 -11.25 14.98
CA ILE A 103 22.23 -11.59 16.01
C ILE A 103 23.32 -10.52 16.00
N TYR A 104 23.73 -10.07 17.19
CA TYR A 104 24.74 -9.02 17.34
C TYR A 104 26.04 -9.27 16.56
N ALA A 105 26.54 -10.51 16.60
CA ALA A 105 27.75 -10.91 15.88
C ALA A 105 27.65 -10.67 14.37
N ASP A 106 26.47 -10.85 13.76
CA ASP A 106 26.27 -10.63 12.34
C ASP A 106 26.08 -9.15 11.99
N LEU A 107 25.55 -8.36 12.91
CA LEU A 107 25.50 -6.90 12.78
C LEU A 107 26.91 -6.32 12.73
N LYS A 108 27.81 -6.73 13.64
CA LYS A 108 29.20 -6.23 13.68
C LYS A 108 30.02 -6.57 12.43
N LYS A 109 29.71 -7.68 11.75
CA LYS A 109 30.36 -8.03 10.47
C LYS A 109 30.01 -7.07 9.34
N LYS A 110 28.85 -6.42 9.41
CA LYS A 110 28.28 -5.63 8.30
C LYS A 110 28.24 -4.13 8.61
N TYR A 111 28.22 -3.77 9.89
CA TYR A 111 27.99 -2.42 10.35
C TYR A 111 28.92 -2.03 11.51
N LYS A 112 29.16 -0.73 11.63
CA LYS A 112 29.86 -0.08 12.75
C LYS A 112 28.89 0.84 13.47
N LYS A 113 28.85 0.78 14.81
CA LYS A 113 28.11 1.73 15.65
C LYS A 113 28.71 3.13 15.51
N VAL A 114 27.87 4.14 15.37
CA VAL A 114 28.26 5.54 15.20
C VAL A 114 27.42 6.44 16.09
N VAL A 115 27.86 7.69 16.25
CA VAL A 115 27.03 8.74 16.88
C VAL A 115 25.90 9.16 15.93
N SER A 116 24.85 9.77 16.47
CA SER A 116 23.67 10.21 15.71
C SER A 116 24.03 11.10 14.53
N ASP A 117 24.97 12.03 14.73
CA ASP A 117 25.30 13.07 13.76
C ASP A 117 25.92 12.47 12.49
N ASP A 118 26.77 11.45 12.66
CA ASP A 118 27.36 10.69 11.54
C ASP A 118 26.30 9.91 10.76
N ALA A 119 25.23 9.46 11.43
CA ALA A 119 24.17 8.68 10.81
C ALA A 119 23.12 9.53 10.09
N LEU A 120 22.88 10.76 10.55
CA LEU A 120 21.82 11.67 10.11
C LEU A 120 21.76 11.81 8.59
N VAL A 121 22.88 12.23 7.98
CA VAL A 121 22.94 12.51 6.54
C VAL A 121 22.61 11.27 5.72
N HIS A 122 23.15 10.10 6.14
CA HIS A 122 22.87 8.84 5.46
C HIS A 122 21.42 8.38 5.65
N TRP A 123 20.84 8.58 6.84
CA TRP A 123 19.45 8.24 7.11
C TRP A 123 18.50 9.06 6.25
N LEU A 124 18.70 10.38 6.23
CA LEU A 124 17.88 11.30 5.43
C LEU A 124 18.00 11.03 3.93
N ASP A 125 19.21 10.83 3.40
CA ASP A 125 19.39 10.49 1.97
C ASP A 125 18.65 9.21 1.59
N GLN A 126 18.75 8.17 2.41
CA GLN A 126 18.02 6.91 2.20
C GLN A 126 16.50 7.10 2.33
N TYR A 127 16.05 7.82 3.35
CA TYR A 127 14.63 8.04 3.63
C TYR A 127 13.96 8.80 2.49
N ASN A 128 14.57 9.93 2.08
CA ASN A 128 14.08 10.79 1.01
C ASN A 128 14.09 10.06 -0.33
N SER A 129 15.22 9.47 -0.70
CA SER A 129 15.34 8.73 -1.97
C SER A 129 14.36 7.55 -2.04
N SER A 130 14.10 6.87 -0.92
CA SER A 130 13.22 5.69 -0.93
C SER A 130 11.75 6.00 -1.20
N ALA A 131 11.34 7.26 -1.26
CA ALA A 131 9.97 7.63 -1.63
C ALA A 131 9.65 7.22 -3.07
N ASP A 132 10.59 7.40 -4.00
CA ASP A 132 10.40 7.20 -5.45
C ASP A 132 11.53 6.43 -6.14
N THR A 133 12.70 6.31 -5.50
CA THR A 133 13.89 5.70 -6.06
C THR A 133 14.08 4.30 -5.50
N CYS A 134 13.98 3.30 -6.38
CA CYS A 134 14.14 1.90 -5.99
C CYS A 134 15.57 1.62 -5.49
N THR A 135 15.73 0.58 -4.67
CA THR A 135 17.04 0.24 -4.09
C THR A 135 18.08 -0.13 -5.15
N HIS A 136 17.66 -0.60 -6.32
CA HIS A 136 18.58 -0.82 -7.44
C HIS A 136 19.20 0.49 -7.90
N ALA A 137 18.37 1.48 -8.24
CA ALA A 137 18.83 2.79 -8.69
C ALA A 137 19.64 3.49 -7.60
N TYR A 138 19.18 3.45 -6.35
CA TYR A 138 19.87 4.08 -5.24
C TYR A 138 21.28 3.52 -5.01
N TRP A 139 21.43 2.18 -4.94
CA TRP A 139 22.72 1.55 -4.62
C TRP A 139 23.64 1.28 -5.81
N ARG A 140 23.10 1.20 -7.03
CA ARG A 140 23.87 0.89 -8.26
C ARG A 140 23.97 2.07 -9.23
N GLY A 141 23.20 3.14 -9.01
CA GLY A 141 23.07 4.25 -9.95
C GLY A 141 22.13 3.98 -11.13
N ASN A 142 21.67 2.74 -11.31
CA ASN A 142 20.73 2.38 -12.38
C ASN A 142 19.76 1.26 -11.96
N CYS A 143 18.62 1.17 -12.64
CA CYS A 143 17.67 0.09 -12.49
C CYS A 143 17.21 -0.39 -13.86
N LYS A 144 17.45 -1.67 -14.18
CA LYS A 144 17.07 -2.26 -15.48
C LYS A 144 15.59 -2.04 -15.83
N LYS A 145 14.68 -2.15 -14.85
CA LYS A 145 13.24 -1.87 -15.08
C LYS A 145 13.01 -0.41 -15.43
N ALA A 146 13.52 0.51 -14.62
CA ALA A 146 13.38 1.95 -14.85
C ALA A 146 14.00 2.39 -16.18
N SER A 147 15.17 1.83 -16.55
CA SER A 147 15.82 2.09 -17.84
C SER A 147 15.02 1.62 -19.05
N LEU A 148 14.09 0.67 -18.87
CA LEU A 148 13.14 0.23 -19.89
C LEU A 148 11.80 0.98 -19.82
N GLY A 149 11.70 2.06 -19.02
CA GLY A 149 10.46 2.80 -18.78
C GLY A 149 9.45 2.06 -17.88
N LEU A 150 9.86 0.95 -17.25
CA LEU A 150 8.99 0.16 -16.36
C LEU A 150 9.14 0.60 -14.91
N VAL A 151 8.03 0.59 -14.17
CA VAL A 151 8.00 0.92 -12.75
C VAL A 151 8.73 -0.16 -11.91
N CYS A 152 9.56 0.28 -10.96
CA CYS A 152 10.24 -0.59 -10.02
C CYS A 152 9.95 -0.19 -8.57
N GLU A 153 9.15 -1.00 -7.88
CA GLU A 153 8.73 -0.72 -6.49
C GLU A 153 9.61 -1.40 -5.43
N ILE A 154 10.78 -1.90 -5.86
CA ILE A 154 11.66 -2.67 -4.99
C ILE A 154 12.36 -1.74 -4.01
N GLY A 155 12.08 -1.95 -2.73
CA GLY A 155 12.67 -1.20 -1.64
C GLY A 155 12.14 0.22 -1.48
N LEU A 156 11.12 0.61 -2.26
CA LEU A 156 10.38 1.84 -2.03
C LEU A 156 9.70 1.81 -0.66
N ARG A 157 9.56 3.01 -0.13
CA ARG A 157 8.93 3.34 1.14
C ARG A 157 7.47 3.71 0.93
N CYS A 158 7.15 4.38 -0.18
CA CYS A 158 5.80 4.69 -0.60
C CYS A 158 5.35 3.69 -1.68
N ARG A 159 4.17 3.12 -1.53
CA ARG A 159 3.55 2.23 -2.50
C ARG A 159 2.11 2.62 -2.75
N THR A 160 1.69 2.52 -4.00
CA THR A 160 0.31 2.79 -4.39
C THR A 160 -0.41 1.49 -4.71
N TYR A 161 -1.56 1.29 -4.08
CA TYR A 161 -2.45 0.16 -4.33
C TYR A 161 -3.77 0.68 -4.86
N TYR A 162 -4.34 0.01 -5.86
CA TYR A 162 -5.69 0.27 -6.31
C TYR A 162 -6.59 -0.82 -5.75
N VAL A 163 -7.59 -0.44 -4.96
CA VAL A 163 -8.42 -1.38 -4.20
C VAL A 163 -9.87 -1.20 -4.61
N LEU A 164 -10.43 -2.22 -5.27
CA LEU A 164 -11.84 -2.28 -5.59
C LEU A 164 -12.61 -2.93 -4.43
N CYS A 165 -13.57 -2.22 -3.86
CA CYS A 165 -14.41 -2.70 -2.76
C CYS A 165 -15.89 -2.37 -2.97
N GLY A 166 -16.73 -2.68 -1.97
CA GLY A 166 -18.18 -2.60 -2.06
C GLY A 166 -18.78 -3.89 -2.63
N SER A 167 -19.78 -3.76 -3.50
CA SER A 167 -20.49 -4.90 -4.12
C SER A 167 -19.68 -5.56 -5.24
N VAL A 168 -18.40 -5.92 -5.01
CA VAL A 168 -17.47 -6.40 -6.04
C VAL A 168 -18.02 -7.59 -6.83
N LEU A 169 -18.76 -8.49 -6.18
CA LEU A 169 -19.39 -9.65 -6.83
C LEU A 169 -20.35 -9.25 -7.96
N SER A 170 -21.03 -8.11 -7.85
CA SER A 170 -21.96 -7.62 -8.88
C SER A 170 -21.27 -7.14 -10.16
N VAL A 171 -19.95 -6.91 -10.12
CA VAL A 171 -19.13 -6.52 -11.27
C VAL A 171 -18.02 -7.53 -11.56
N TRP A 172 -18.07 -8.71 -10.94
CA TRP A 172 -17.02 -9.72 -10.97
C TRP A 172 -16.60 -10.08 -12.39
N THR A 173 -17.57 -10.39 -13.26
CA THR A 173 -17.32 -10.76 -14.66
C THR A 173 -16.63 -9.66 -15.46
N LYS A 174 -16.92 -8.38 -15.16
CA LYS A 174 -16.26 -7.22 -15.76
C LYS A 174 -14.82 -7.10 -15.30
N VAL A 175 -14.57 -7.32 -14.01
CA VAL A 175 -13.21 -7.33 -13.43
C VAL A 175 -12.39 -8.46 -14.05
N GLU A 176 -12.92 -9.68 -14.10
CA GLU A 176 -12.26 -10.83 -14.74
C GLU A 176 -11.95 -10.56 -16.21
N GLY A 177 -12.90 -10.00 -16.97
CA GLY A 177 -12.70 -9.67 -18.38
C GLY A 177 -11.56 -8.66 -18.60
N VAL A 178 -11.45 -7.63 -17.76
CA VAL A 178 -10.34 -6.67 -17.83
C VAL A 178 -9.01 -7.31 -17.44
N LEU A 179 -8.98 -8.14 -16.39
CA LEU A 179 -7.76 -8.81 -15.97
C LEU A 179 -7.25 -9.78 -17.04
N ALA A 180 -8.15 -10.57 -17.65
CA ALA A 180 -7.83 -11.52 -18.71
C ALA A 180 -7.30 -10.83 -19.99
N SER A 181 -7.89 -9.68 -20.36
CA SER A 181 -7.51 -8.96 -21.60
C SER A 181 -6.20 -8.19 -21.48
N VAL A 182 -5.88 -7.66 -20.30
CA VAL A 182 -4.71 -6.78 -20.12
C VAL A 182 -3.48 -7.53 -19.61
N SER A 183 -3.66 -8.62 -18.86
CA SER A 183 -2.57 -9.15 -18.03
C SER A 183 -1.99 -10.51 -18.42
N GLY A 184 -2.41 -11.10 -19.54
CA GLY A 184 -1.98 -12.46 -19.89
C GLY A 184 -2.38 -13.51 -18.83
N THR A 185 -1.90 -14.74 -18.98
CA THR A 185 -2.35 -15.92 -18.21
C THR A 185 -1.96 -15.96 -16.71
N ASN A 186 -1.46 -14.89 -16.10
CA ASN A 186 -0.87 -14.96 -14.75
C ASN A 186 -1.23 -13.85 -13.76
N VAL A 187 -2.22 -12.99 -14.02
CA VAL A 187 -2.68 -12.06 -12.98
C VAL A 187 -3.65 -12.74 -12.02
N LYS A 188 -3.15 -12.94 -10.80
CA LYS A 188 -3.90 -13.51 -9.68
C LYS A 188 -4.55 -12.38 -8.90
N MET A 189 -5.86 -12.45 -8.77
CA MET A 189 -6.61 -11.57 -7.88
C MET A 189 -6.16 -11.80 -6.43
N GLN A 190 -5.84 -10.73 -5.71
CA GLN A 190 -5.45 -10.78 -4.30
C GLN A 190 -6.45 -9.98 -3.47
N ILE A 191 -7.02 -10.62 -2.45
CA ILE A 191 -7.82 -9.95 -1.44
C ILE A 191 -6.90 -9.15 -0.54
N VAL A 192 -7.27 -7.90 -0.30
CA VAL A 192 -6.59 -7.00 0.63
C VAL A 192 -7.55 -6.58 1.74
N ARG A 193 -7.04 -6.58 2.96
CA ARG A 193 -7.63 -5.93 4.12
C ARG A 193 -6.73 -4.78 4.52
N LEU A 194 -7.30 -3.61 4.71
CA LEU A 194 -6.52 -2.45 5.11
C LEU A 194 -7.21 -1.66 6.22
N ARG A 195 -6.39 -1.03 7.06
CA ARG A 195 -6.83 -0.04 8.05
C ARG A 195 -6.12 1.28 7.75
N THR A 196 -6.89 2.31 7.45
CA THR A 196 -6.38 3.66 7.18
C THR A 196 -6.05 4.40 8.47
N GLU A 197 -5.28 5.49 8.36
CA GLU A 197 -4.90 6.33 9.50
C GLU A 197 -6.12 6.97 10.21
N ASP A 198 -7.19 7.26 9.48
CA ASP A 198 -8.48 7.72 10.05
C ASP A 198 -9.30 6.60 10.71
N GLY A 199 -8.75 5.37 10.77
CA GLY A 199 -9.35 4.22 11.43
C GLY A 199 -10.34 3.42 10.59
N GLN A 200 -10.62 3.84 9.34
CA GLN A 200 -11.51 3.09 8.45
C GLN A 200 -10.91 1.72 8.11
N ARG A 201 -11.76 0.69 8.10
CA ARG A 201 -11.38 -0.66 7.66
C ARG A 201 -12.00 -0.91 6.29
N ILE A 202 -11.18 -1.32 5.34
CA ILE A 202 -11.61 -1.63 3.97
C ILE A 202 -11.17 -3.05 3.63
N VAL A 203 -12.06 -3.80 2.99
CA VAL A 203 -11.76 -5.10 2.39
C VAL A 203 -12.10 -5.02 0.91
N GLY A 204 -11.17 -5.44 0.06
CA GLY A 204 -11.35 -5.35 -1.38
C GLY A 204 -10.39 -6.22 -2.17
N LEU A 205 -10.37 -6.03 -3.47
CA LEU A 205 -9.47 -6.69 -4.41
C LEU A 205 -8.43 -5.70 -4.90
N ILE A 206 -7.17 -6.14 -4.93
CA ILE A 206 -6.11 -5.39 -5.58
C ILE A 206 -6.32 -5.43 -7.09
N ILE A 207 -6.39 -4.25 -7.69
CA ILE A 207 -6.41 -4.06 -9.13
C ILE A 207 -5.01 -3.65 -9.59
N PRO A 208 -4.37 -4.40 -10.50
CA PRO A 208 -3.11 -4.01 -11.10
C PRO A 208 -3.21 -2.63 -11.79
N ALA A 209 -2.15 -1.83 -11.70
CA ALA A 209 -2.14 -0.47 -12.23
C ALA A 209 -2.53 -0.38 -13.72
N ASN A 210 -2.06 -1.34 -14.54
CA ASN A 210 -2.39 -1.45 -15.96
C ASN A 210 -3.89 -1.75 -16.22
N CYS A 211 -4.60 -2.30 -15.24
CA CYS A 211 -6.03 -2.61 -15.33
C CYS A 211 -6.93 -1.47 -14.83
N VAL A 212 -6.38 -0.46 -14.16
CA VAL A 212 -7.16 0.64 -13.56
C VAL A 212 -7.93 1.42 -14.62
N SER A 213 -7.26 1.95 -15.65
CA SER A 213 -7.93 2.76 -16.67
C SER A 213 -9.00 1.99 -17.46
N PRO A 214 -8.72 0.76 -17.97
CA PRO A 214 -9.75 -0.04 -18.64
C PRO A 214 -10.93 -0.36 -17.73
N LEU A 215 -10.68 -0.70 -16.46
CA LEU A 215 -11.74 -0.99 -15.50
C LEU A 215 -12.60 0.24 -15.20
N VAL A 216 -11.98 1.41 -14.98
CA VAL A 216 -12.70 2.66 -14.74
C VAL A 216 -13.60 3.01 -15.93
N ASN A 217 -13.11 2.88 -17.16
CA ASN A 217 -13.92 3.17 -18.36
C ASN A 217 -15.15 2.25 -18.46
N LEU A 218 -14.95 0.95 -18.23
CA LEU A 218 -16.02 -0.05 -18.27
C LEU A 218 -17.07 0.18 -17.16
N LEU A 219 -16.61 0.46 -15.94
CA LEU A 219 -17.50 0.75 -14.80
C LEU A 219 -18.24 2.07 -14.99
N SER A 220 -17.60 3.11 -15.51
CA SER A 220 -18.23 4.42 -15.78
C SER A 220 -19.37 4.31 -16.80
N THR A 221 -19.16 3.56 -17.88
CA THR A 221 -20.20 3.33 -18.91
C THR A 221 -21.40 2.58 -18.31
N SER A 222 -21.11 1.63 -17.43
CA SER A 222 -22.14 0.85 -16.72
C SER A 222 -22.93 1.71 -15.74
N ASP A 223 -22.22 2.55 -14.98
CA ASP A 223 -22.79 3.48 -14.01
C ASP A 223 -23.75 4.47 -14.67
N GLN A 224 -23.34 5.10 -15.77
CA GLN A 224 -24.22 6.00 -16.55
C GLN A 224 -25.51 5.30 -17.00
N SER A 225 -25.40 4.07 -17.50
CA SER A 225 -26.56 3.27 -17.92
C SER A 225 -27.50 2.97 -16.74
N GLN A 226 -26.95 2.68 -15.55
CA GLN A 226 -27.74 2.46 -14.35
C GLN A 226 -28.40 3.73 -13.82
N GLN A 227 -27.69 4.87 -13.84
CA GLN A 227 -28.25 6.15 -13.43
C GLN A 227 -29.48 6.52 -14.27
N LEU A 228 -29.41 6.34 -15.59
CA LEU A 228 -30.54 6.55 -16.49
C LEU A 228 -31.72 5.61 -16.17
N ALA A 229 -31.45 4.32 -15.93
CA ALA A 229 -32.49 3.36 -15.57
C ALA A 229 -33.18 3.70 -14.25
N VAL A 230 -32.42 4.13 -13.23
CA VAL A 230 -32.95 4.58 -11.93
C VAL A 230 -33.82 5.83 -12.11
N GLN A 231 -33.35 6.81 -12.88
CA GLN A 231 -34.10 8.03 -13.14
C GLN A 231 -35.42 7.74 -13.87
N GLN A 232 -35.40 6.89 -14.90
CA GLN A 232 -36.62 6.48 -15.61
C GLN A 232 -37.60 5.77 -14.69
N LYS A 233 -37.13 4.87 -13.81
CA LYS A 233 -37.98 4.18 -12.84
C LYS A 233 -38.60 5.15 -11.83
N GLN A 234 -37.84 6.12 -11.33
CA GLN A 234 -38.35 7.14 -10.42
C GLN A 234 -39.42 8.01 -11.09
N LEU A 235 -39.18 8.46 -12.31
CA LEU A 235 -40.16 9.21 -13.10
C LEU A 235 -41.43 8.39 -13.36
N TRP A 236 -41.28 7.10 -13.66
CA TRP A 236 -42.42 6.21 -13.86
C TRP A 236 -43.25 6.07 -12.56
N GLN A 237 -42.60 5.89 -11.42
CA GLN A 237 -43.25 5.77 -10.10
C GLN A 237 -44.00 7.06 -9.71
N GLN A 238 -43.41 8.23 -9.97
CA GLN A 238 -44.06 9.52 -9.72
C GLN A 238 -45.30 9.73 -10.59
N ARG A 239 -45.28 9.23 -11.84
CA ARG A 239 -46.41 9.33 -12.76
C ARG A 239 -47.51 8.30 -12.49
N HIS A 240 -47.22 7.21 -11.77
CA HIS A 240 -48.18 6.13 -11.49
C HIS A 240 -48.22 5.76 -9.99
N PRO A 241 -48.64 6.67 -9.10
CA PRO A 241 -48.65 6.42 -7.66
C PRO A 241 -49.63 5.32 -7.23
N GLN A 242 -50.70 5.09 -8.01
CA GLN A 242 -51.77 4.14 -7.67
C GLN A 242 -51.40 2.66 -7.88
N SER A 243 -50.38 2.35 -8.69
CA SER A 243 -49.91 0.96 -8.89
C SER A 243 -49.15 0.37 -7.69
N ILE A 244 -48.81 1.17 -6.69
CA ILE A 244 -48.11 0.72 -5.47
C ILE A 244 -49.10 0.25 -4.40
N ALA A 245 -50.30 0.82 -4.34
CA ALA A 245 -51.31 0.51 -3.30
C ALA A 245 -51.91 -0.90 -3.43
N ASN A 246 -51.88 -1.50 -4.63
CA ASN A 246 -52.47 -2.82 -4.88
C ASN A 246 -51.55 -4.01 -4.51
N LEU A 247 -50.32 -3.76 -4.05
CA LEU A 247 -49.40 -4.79 -3.57
C LEU A 247 -49.35 -4.90 -2.04
N SER A 248 -50.03 -4.00 -1.32
CA SER A 248 -50.09 -4.00 0.15
C SER A 248 -51.33 -4.70 0.72
N ASN A 249 -52.30 -5.06 -0.13
CA ASN A 249 -53.59 -5.64 0.25
C ASN A 249 -53.87 -6.96 -0.51
N ALA A 250 -52.91 -7.88 -0.53
CA ALA A 250 -53.12 -9.27 -0.93
C ALA A 250 -52.26 -10.20 -0.07
#